data_AF-A0A9E5TG87-F1
#
_entry.id   AF-A0A9E5TG87-F1
#
_cell.length_a   1.000
_cell.length_b   1.000
_cell.length_c   1.000
_cell.angle_alpha   90.00
_cell.angle_beta   90.00
_cell.angle_gamma   90.00
#
_symmetry.space_group_name_H-M   'P 1'
#
loop_
_entity.id
_entity.type
_entity.pdbx_description
1 polymer ?
#
loop_
_entity_poly.entity_id
_entity_poly.type
_entity_poly.pdbx_seq_one_letter_code
_entity_poly.pdbx_strand_id
1 'polypeptide(L)'
;MTVIREISISNFRGIKALKWWPNPGINCLIGPGDGGKSTILDAIELTLGTRQSIVFTDADFHRCLVGEPIVIDVTLGALPDELLNLEAYGHFLRGWDPQTGAIHNETSAALETVLTVRLIVRNDLEPQWLLFSEGPSAEGRERNLQWKHRQLVAPTRLGTVASHHMALGPRSVLGKLSSDKTQASAALAAASRQARQAFAEQGCDGVDEVLATSRTIANNMGIPVEQVNALLDVKGVTFSGGAIALHDED
;
A
#
# COMPACT_ATOMS: atom_id res chain seq x y z
N MET A 1 4.45 -4.07 19.43
CA MET A 1 4.26 -4.06 17.96
C MET A 1 2.98 -4.81 17.67
N THR A 2 2.09 -4.23 16.87
CA THR A 2 0.77 -4.83 16.56
C THR A 2 0.92 -6.16 15.85
N VAL A 3 0.07 -7.12 16.20
CA VAL A 3 0.06 -8.47 15.63
C VAL A 3 -1.34 -8.82 15.11
N ILE A 4 -1.41 -9.71 14.13
CA ILE A 4 -2.69 -10.25 13.65
C ILE A 4 -3.05 -11.46 14.52
N ARG A 5 -4.21 -11.40 15.19
CA ARG A 5 -4.74 -12.49 16.01
C ARG A 5 -5.65 -13.43 15.24
N GLU A 6 -6.40 -12.87 14.30
CA GLU A 6 -7.33 -13.61 13.46
C GLU A 6 -7.40 -12.93 12.09
N ILE A 7 -7.49 -13.73 11.03
CA ILE A 7 -7.93 -13.30 9.71
C ILE A 7 -9.08 -14.19 9.24
N SER A 8 -10.14 -13.55 8.75
CA SER A 8 -11.25 -14.19 8.07
C SER A 8 -11.36 -13.63 6.66
N ILE A 9 -11.49 -14.50 5.66
CA ILE A 9 -11.63 -14.14 4.24
C ILE A 9 -12.85 -14.86 3.70
N SER A 10 -13.74 -14.13 3.04
CA SER A 10 -14.92 -14.66 2.37
C SER A 10 -15.01 -14.14 0.94
N ASN A 11 -15.35 -15.04 0.02
CA ASN A 11 -15.63 -14.78 -1.39
C ASN A 11 -14.52 -14.06 -2.19
N PHE A 12 -13.24 -14.26 -1.85
CA PHE A 12 -12.12 -13.54 -2.47
C PHE A 12 -11.22 -14.45 -3.33
N ARG A 13 -11.23 -14.24 -4.65
CA ARG A 13 -10.40 -14.94 -5.65
C ARG A 13 -10.47 -16.46 -5.49
N GLY A 14 -9.36 -17.14 -5.25
CA GLY A 14 -9.33 -18.59 -5.00
C GLY A 14 -10.00 -19.02 -3.70
N ILE A 15 -10.30 -18.10 -2.78
CA ILE A 15 -10.76 -18.40 -1.42
C ILE A 15 -12.27 -18.16 -1.29
N LYS A 16 -13.04 -19.25 -1.16
CA LYS A 16 -14.46 -19.16 -0.79
C LYS A 16 -14.64 -18.70 0.66
N ALA A 17 -13.95 -19.38 1.57
CA ALA A 17 -13.95 -19.08 3.00
C ALA A 17 -12.61 -19.55 3.60
N LEU A 18 -12.00 -18.71 4.43
CA LEU A 18 -10.81 -19.05 5.20
C LEU A 18 -10.89 -18.35 6.55
N LYS A 19 -10.57 -19.06 7.62
CA LYS A 19 -10.36 -18.50 8.94
C LYS A 19 -9.04 -19.01 9.48
N TRP A 20 -8.14 -18.10 9.87
CA TRP A 20 -6.79 -18.44 10.31
C TRP A 20 -6.36 -17.59 11.50
N TRP A 21 -5.69 -18.22 12.47
CA TRP A 21 -5.13 -17.60 13.66
C TRP A 21 -3.60 -17.72 13.57
N PRO A 22 -2.90 -16.66 13.10
CA PRO A 22 -1.44 -16.67 13.04
C PRO A 22 -0.84 -16.79 14.45
N ASN A 23 0.24 -17.57 14.57
CA ASN A 23 1.00 -17.63 15.82
C ASN A 23 1.86 -16.38 15.98
N PRO A 24 2.25 -16.01 17.21
CA PRO A 24 3.27 -14.99 17.43
C PRO A 24 4.58 -15.34 16.70
N GLY A 25 5.24 -14.34 16.13
CA GLY A 25 6.51 -14.52 15.42
C GLY A 25 6.33 -14.82 13.93
N ILE A 26 7.03 -15.84 13.44
CA ILE A 26 7.11 -16.15 12.00
C ILE A 26 6.07 -17.23 11.66
N ASN A 27 5.26 -16.93 10.64
CA ASN A 27 4.29 -17.87 10.08
C ASN A 27 4.67 -18.20 8.64
N CYS A 28 4.74 -19.48 8.31
CA CYS A 28 5.09 -19.95 6.97
C CYS A 28 3.87 -20.56 6.27
N LEU A 29 3.43 -19.96 5.17
CA LEU A 29 2.40 -20.53 4.31
C LEU A 29 3.06 -21.44 3.28
N ILE A 30 2.80 -22.75 3.35
CA ILE A 30 3.39 -23.77 2.48
C ILE A 30 2.26 -24.49 1.74
N GLY A 31 2.46 -24.78 0.46
CA GLY A 31 1.47 -25.46 -0.37
C GLY A 31 1.80 -25.38 -1.85
N PRO A 32 1.08 -26.13 -2.71
CA PRO A 32 1.31 -26.16 -4.16
C PRO A 32 1.16 -24.77 -4.80
N GLY A 33 1.68 -24.62 -6.01
CA GLY A 33 1.44 -23.43 -6.85
C GLY A 33 -0.06 -23.13 -6.93
N ASP A 34 -0.41 -21.84 -6.92
CA ASP A 34 -1.81 -21.36 -6.98
C ASP A 34 -2.72 -21.80 -5.80
N GLY A 35 -2.16 -22.36 -4.72
CA GLY A 35 -2.93 -22.74 -3.53
C GLY A 35 -3.46 -21.58 -2.65
N GLY A 36 -3.56 -20.35 -3.18
CA GLY A 36 -4.10 -19.20 -2.44
C GLY A 36 -3.18 -18.54 -1.41
N LYS A 37 -1.91 -18.97 -1.28
CA LYS A 37 -0.94 -18.39 -0.32
C LYS A 37 -0.74 -16.90 -0.51
N SER A 38 -0.45 -16.48 -1.75
CA SER A 38 -0.31 -15.06 -2.10
C SER A 38 -1.62 -14.31 -1.92
N THR A 39 -2.75 -14.97 -2.18
CA THR A 39 -4.10 -14.39 -1.98
C THR A 39 -4.37 -14.04 -0.52
N ILE A 40 -3.92 -14.87 0.44
CA ILE A 40 -4.02 -14.55 1.88
C ILE A 40 -3.18 -13.30 2.21
N LEU A 41 -1.96 -13.21 1.68
CA LEU A 41 -1.10 -12.04 1.91
C LEU A 41 -1.66 -10.77 1.25
N ASP A 42 -2.22 -10.91 0.04
CA ASP A 42 -2.90 -9.82 -0.66
C ASP A 42 -4.12 -9.35 0.16
N ALA A 43 -4.92 -10.26 0.72
CA ALA A 43 -6.06 -9.91 1.56
C ALA A 43 -5.66 -9.08 2.79
N ILE A 44 -4.56 -9.45 3.46
CA ILE A 44 -3.99 -8.68 4.58
C ILE A 44 -3.55 -7.29 4.10
N GLU A 45 -2.82 -7.21 2.99
CA GLU A 45 -2.33 -5.93 2.45
C GLU A 45 -3.46 -5.02 2.00
N LEU A 46 -4.49 -5.56 1.34
CA LEU A 46 -5.65 -4.78 0.89
C LEU A 46 -6.44 -4.22 2.08
N THR A 47 -6.53 -4.97 3.17
CA THR A 47 -7.31 -4.55 4.35
C THR A 47 -6.56 -3.53 5.20
N LEU A 48 -5.27 -3.75 5.47
CA LEU A 48 -4.49 -2.93 6.39
C LEU A 48 -3.55 -1.92 5.70
N GLY A 49 -3.26 -2.11 4.43
CA GLY A 49 -2.27 -1.32 3.69
C GLY A 49 -2.65 0.15 3.57
N THR A 50 -1.66 1.02 3.38
CA THR A 50 -1.87 2.47 3.26
C THR A 50 -2.31 2.92 1.86
N ARG A 51 -2.45 2.00 0.89
CA ARG A 51 -2.91 2.34 -0.46
C ARG A 51 -4.44 2.40 -0.47
N GLN A 52 -5.02 3.55 -0.84
CA GLN A 52 -6.48 3.72 -0.93
C GLN A 52 -7.02 3.59 -2.35
N SER A 53 -6.18 3.72 -3.38
CA SER A 53 -6.59 3.49 -4.78
C SER A 53 -6.37 2.02 -5.15
N ILE A 54 -7.34 1.17 -4.80
CA ILE A 54 -7.36 -0.23 -5.19
C ILE A 54 -8.53 -0.40 -6.15
N VAL A 55 -8.29 -1.03 -7.29
CA VAL A 55 -9.33 -1.37 -8.26
C VAL A 55 -9.70 -2.83 -8.06
N PHE A 56 -11.00 -3.09 -7.92
CA PHE A 56 -11.57 -4.44 -7.90
C PHE A 56 -12.27 -4.73 -9.22
N THR A 57 -12.31 -6.01 -9.57
CA THR A 57 -13.02 -6.53 -10.73
C THR A 57 -13.84 -7.75 -10.33
N ASP A 58 -14.79 -8.17 -11.17
CA ASP A 58 -15.56 -9.40 -10.94
C ASP A 58 -14.66 -10.64 -10.73
N ALA A 59 -13.46 -10.65 -11.34
CA ALA A 59 -12.49 -11.73 -11.17
C ALA A 59 -11.90 -11.82 -9.76
N ASP A 60 -12.03 -10.77 -8.94
CA ASP A 60 -11.63 -10.80 -7.54
C ASP A 60 -12.65 -11.52 -6.65
N PHE A 61 -13.86 -11.81 -7.14
CA PHE A 61 -14.86 -12.60 -6.42
C PHE A 61 -14.61 -14.09 -6.62
N HIS A 62 -14.91 -14.90 -5.62
CA HIS A 62 -14.71 -16.35 -5.76
C HIS A 62 -15.58 -16.90 -6.88
N ARG A 63 -14.94 -17.47 -7.91
CA ARG A 63 -15.59 -17.95 -9.14
C ARG A 63 -16.40 -16.86 -9.87
N CYS A 64 -16.01 -15.60 -9.72
CA CYS A 64 -16.73 -14.44 -10.25
C CYS A 64 -18.19 -14.33 -9.75
N LEU A 65 -18.50 -14.90 -8.57
CA LEU A 65 -19.83 -14.85 -7.98
C LEU A 65 -20.04 -13.55 -7.18
N VAL A 66 -20.48 -12.50 -7.87
CA VAL A 66 -20.73 -11.16 -7.28
C VAL A 66 -22.01 -11.06 -6.43
N GLY A 67 -22.78 -12.14 -6.33
CA GLY A 67 -24.01 -12.19 -5.53
C GLY A 67 -23.75 -12.13 -4.02
N GLU A 68 -22.55 -12.52 -3.57
CA GLU A 68 -22.09 -12.38 -2.20
C GLU A 68 -20.95 -11.36 -2.17
N PRO A 69 -20.84 -10.49 -1.14
CA PRO A 69 -19.74 -9.54 -1.06
C PRO A 69 -18.42 -10.26 -0.74
N ILE A 70 -17.30 -9.69 -1.19
CA ILE A 70 -15.99 -10.00 -0.61
C ILE A 70 -15.97 -9.41 0.79
N VAL A 71 -15.60 -10.21 1.79
CA VAL A 71 -15.42 -9.73 3.18
C VAL A 71 -14.10 -10.25 3.70
N ILE A 72 -13.22 -9.33 4.10
CA ILE A 72 -11.93 -9.64 4.69
C ILE A 72 -11.84 -8.93 6.04
N ASP A 73 -11.80 -9.71 7.11
CA ASP A 73 -11.66 -9.22 8.47
C ASP A 73 -10.26 -9.54 8.98
N VAL A 74 -9.57 -8.52 9.48
CA VAL A 74 -8.28 -8.67 10.13
C VAL A 74 -8.36 -8.13 11.55
N THR A 75 -8.25 -9.02 12.53
CA THR A 75 -8.26 -8.70 13.95
C THR A 75 -6.85 -8.45 14.44
N LEU A 76 -6.63 -7.25 14.95
CA LEU A 76 -5.35 -6.74 15.44
C LEU A 76 -5.30 -6.83 16.96
N GLY A 77 -4.24 -7.43 17.49
CA GLY A 77 -3.85 -7.42 18.91
C GLY A 77 -2.53 -6.68 19.11
N ALA A 78 -2.07 -6.62 20.36
CA ALA A 78 -0.94 -5.78 20.79
C ALA A 78 -1.07 -4.34 20.23
N LEU A 79 -2.26 -3.77 20.40
CA LEU A 79 -2.62 -2.46 19.87
C LEU A 79 -1.74 -1.36 20.50
N PRO A 80 -1.32 -0.33 19.74
CA PRO A 80 -0.70 0.87 20.30
C PRO A 80 -1.74 1.63 21.14
N ASP A 81 -1.27 2.40 22.14
CA ASP A 81 -2.14 3.17 23.04
C ASP A 81 -3.13 4.09 22.30
N GLU A 82 -2.73 4.64 21.16
CA GLU A 82 -3.62 5.47 20.31
C GLU A 82 -4.86 4.72 19.81
N LEU A 83 -4.75 3.40 19.59
CA LEU A 83 -5.86 2.54 19.18
C LEU A 83 -6.67 2.00 20.36
N LEU A 84 -6.18 2.13 21.59
CA LEU A 84 -6.90 1.79 22.82
C LEU A 84 -7.76 2.94 23.36
N ASN A 85 -7.80 4.08 22.65
CA ASN A 85 -8.61 5.23 23.05
C ASN A 85 -10.12 4.89 23.00
N LEU A 86 -10.76 4.89 24.17
CA LEU A 86 -12.17 4.54 24.34
C LEU A 86 -13.14 5.53 23.66
N GLU A 87 -12.82 6.82 23.62
CA GLU A 87 -13.65 7.82 22.94
C GLU A 87 -13.65 7.61 21.43
N ALA A 88 -12.49 7.25 20.86
CA ALA A 88 -12.35 7.04 19.43
C ALA A 88 -12.86 5.65 18.98
N TYR A 89 -12.56 4.60 19.76
CA TYR A 89 -12.71 3.22 19.31
C TYR A 89 -13.49 2.32 20.27
N GLY A 90 -13.93 2.80 21.43
CA GLY A 90 -14.54 1.96 22.48
C GLY A 90 -15.66 1.04 21.99
N HIS A 91 -16.48 1.50 21.05
CA HIS A 91 -17.57 0.70 20.44
C HIS A 91 -17.09 -0.49 19.57
N PHE A 92 -15.84 -0.43 19.11
CA PHE A 92 -15.23 -1.42 18.23
C PHE A 92 -14.17 -2.28 18.92
N LEU A 93 -13.78 -1.94 20.15
CA LEU A 93 -12.85 -2.73 20.95
C LEU A 93 -13.55 -3.99 21.46
N ARG A 94 -12.87 -5.12 21.30
CA ARG A 94 -13.36 -6.45 21.68
C ARG A 94 -12.31 -7.20 22.50
N GLY A 95 -12.72 -8.19 23.26
CA GLY A 95 -11.82 -9.09 23.97
C GLY A 95 -11.47 -10.31 23.12
N TRP A 96 -10.21 -10.65 22.96
CA TRP A 96 -9.75 -11.89 22.34
C TRP A 96 -9.18 -12.83 23.39
N ASP A 97 -9.63 -14.09 23.37
CA ASP A 97 -9.13 -15.14 24.24
C ASP A 97 -7.94 -15.86 23.57
N PRO A 98 -6.72 -15.76 24.13
CA PRO A 98 -5.56 -16.44 23.57
C PRO A 98 -5.61 -17.97 23.61
N GLN A 99 -6.43 -18.55 24.49
CA GLN A 99 -6.52 -20.01 24.65
C GLN A 99 -7.47 -20.64 23.64
N THR A 100 -8.62 -19.98 23.40
CA THR A 100 -9.67 -20.50 22.52
C THR A 100 -9.67 -19.86 21.13
N GLY A 101 -9.01 -18.71 20.97
CA GLY A 101 -9.09 -17.89 19.76
C GLY A 101 -10.43 -17.18 19.59
N ALA A 102 -11.32 -17.24 20.58
CA ALA A 102 -12.64 -16.63 20.53
C ALA A 102 -12.58 -15.11 20.69
N ILE A 103 -13.50 -14.41 20.03
CA ILE A 103 -13.70 -12.97 20.16
C ILE A 103 -14.98 -12.74 20.95
N HIS A 104 -14.86 -11.94 22.00
CA HIS A 104 -15.94 -11.52 22.89
C HIS A 104 -16.20 -10.02 22.70
N ASN A 105 -17.47 -9.61 22.79
CA ASN A 105 -17.85 -8.21 22.58
C ASN A 105 -17.41 -7.29 23.74
N GLU A 106 -17.06 -7.87 24.88
CA GLU A 106 -16.59 -7.13 26.05
C GLU A 106 -15.11 -7.40 26.28
N THR A 107 -14.38 -6.35 26.66
CA THR A 107 -13.01 -6.46 27.14
C THR A 107 -13.02 -6.83 28.62
N SER A 108 -12.12 -7.70 29.05
CA SER A 108 -11.94 -8.06 30.46
C SER A 108 -10.46 -8.23 30.77
N ALA A 109 -10.08 -8.27 32.06
CA ALA A 109 -8.67 -8.41 32.46
C ALA A 109 -8.01 -9.72 31.98
N ALA A 110 -8.81 -10.74 31.68
CA ALA A 110 -8.33 -12.03 31.16
C ALA A 110 -8.24 -12.07 29.62
N LEU A 111 -8.84 -11.10 28.93
CA LEU A 111 -8.91 -11.05 27.47
C LEU A 111 -7.99 -9.96 26.93
N GLU A 112 -7.34 -10.22 25.81
CA GLU A 112 -6.58 -9.20 25.11
C GLU A 112 -7.53 -8.24 24.39
N THR A 113 -7.32 -6.93 24.56
CA THR A 113 -8.10 -5.95 23.79
C THR A 113 -7.65 -5.93 22.33
N VAL A 114 -8.59 -6.18 21.42
CA VAL A 114 -8.38 -6.25 19.99
C VAL A 114 -9.31 -5.34 19.21
N LEU A 115 -8.92 -5.03 17.97
CA LEU A 115 -9.70 -4.23 17.03
C LEU A 115 -9.76 -4.95 15.69
N THR A 116 -10.93 -4.99 15.04
CA THR A 116 -11.07 -5.65 13.73
C THR A 116 -11.29 -4.64 12.63
N VAL A 117 -10.44 -4.71 11.60
CA VAL A 117 -10.58 -3.93 10.38
C VAL A 117 -11.20 -4.83 9.32
N ARG A 118 -12.33 -4.41 8.78
CA ARG A 118 -13.05 -5.07 7.69
C ARG A 118 -12.80 -4.33 6.39
N LEU A 119 -12.47 -5.06 5.34
CA LEU A 119 -12.64 -4.66 3.96
C LEU A 119 -13.86 -5.39 3.40
N ILE A 120 -14.82 -4.64 2.85
CA ILE A 120 -15.97 -5.17 2.14
C ILE A 120 -16.01 -4.62 0.72
N VAL A 121 -16.27 -5.49 -0.26
CA VAL A 121 -16.48 -5.12 -1.66
C VAL A 121 -17.76 -5.78 -2.13
N ARG A 122 -18.70 -5.00 -2.64
CA ARG A 122 -19.99 -5.48 -3.13
C ARG A 122 -19.97 -5.57 -4.65
N ASN A 123 -21.11 -5.88 -5.25
CA ASN A 123 -21.26 -5.96 -6.70
C ASN A 123 -21.07 -4.61 -7.44
N ASP A 124 -20.95 -3.52 -6.70
CA ASP A 124 -20.55 -2.20 -7.22
C ASP A 124 -19.03 -2.08 -7.42
N LEU A 125 -18.25 -3.07 -6.97
CA LEU A 125 -16.78 -3.11 -7.02
C LEU A 125 -16.11 -1.99 -6.21
N GLU A 126 -16.86 -1.31 -5.34
CA GLU A 126 -16.36 -0.21 -4.53
C GLU A 126 -15.87 -0.73 -3.16
N PRO A 127 -14.56 -0.66 -2.86
CA PRO A 127 -14.05 -1.14 -1.60
C PRO A 127 -14.35 -0.18 -0.45
N GLN A 128 -14.87 -0.74 0.64
CA GLN A 128 -15.15 -0.01 1.88
C GLN A 128 -14.32 -0.62 3.01
N TRP A 129 -13.55 0.22 3.70
CA TRP A 129 -12.80 -0.19 4.90
C TRP A 129 -13.49 0.34 6.13
N LEU A 130 -13.85 -0.50 7.08
CA LEU A 130 -14.55 -0.09 8.30
C LEU A 130 -14.04 -0.88 9.51
N LEU A 131 -14.25 -0.33 10.69
CA LEU A 131 -14.07 -1.04 11.95
C LEU A 131 -15.27 -1.94 12.19
N PHE A 132 -15.01 -3.20 12.51
CA PHE A 132 -16.04 -4.19 12.74
C PHE A 132 -16.05 -4.67 14.18
N SER A 133 -17.26 -4.75 14.75
CA SER A 133 -17.55 -5.37 16.03
C SER A 133 -18.94 -5.98 15.95
N GLU A 134 -19.11 -7.12 16.63
CA GLU A 134 -20.41 -7.78 16.70
C GLU A 134 -21.20 -7.24 17.90
N GLY A 135 -22.52 -7.11 17.74
CA GLY A 135 -23.42 -6.74 18.81
C GLY A 135 -23.88 -5.27 18.84
N PRO A 136 -24.73 -4.91 19.83
CA PRO A 136 -25.47 -3.65 19.85
C PRO A 136 -24.56 -2.41 19.93
N SER A 137 -23.36 -2.57 20.48
CA SER A 137 -22.41 -1.49 20.74
C SER A 137 -21.92 -0.81 19.45
N ALA A 138 -21.87 -1.54 18.33
CA ALA A 138 -21.42 -1.06 17.02
C ALA A 138 -22.54 -1.09 15.96
N GLU A 139 -23.74 -1.54 16.31
CA GLU A 139 -24.86 -1.63 15.39
C GLU A 139 -25.26 -0.23 14.88
N GLY A 140 -25.31 -0.06 13.56
CA GLY A 140 -25.55 1.23 12.90
C GLY A 140 -24.40 2.23 12.96
N ARG A 141 -23.22 1.85 13.47
CA ARG A 141 -22.04 2.72 13.53
C ARG A 141 -20.99 2.26 12.51
N GLU A 142 -20.81 3.07 11.48
CA GLU A 142 -19.72 2.89 10.52
C GLU A 142 -18.59 3.85 10.86
N ARG A 143 -17.38 3.33 11.06
CA ARG A 143 -16.19 4.16 11.31
C ARG A 143 -14.97 3.54 10.67
N ASN A 144 -14.16 4.38 10.05
CA ASN A 144 -12.90 3.96 9.46
C ASN A 144 -11.75 4.25 10.41
N LEU A 145 -10.65 3.48 10.27
CA LEU A 145 -9.39 3.87 10.90
C LEU A 145 -8.93 5.22 10.34
N GLN A 146 -8.62 6.16 11.24
CA GLN A 146 -7.99 7.40 10.84
C GLN A 146 -6.64 7.10 10.16
N TRP A 147 -6.28 7.91 9.18
CA TRP A 147 -5.07 7.71 8.37
C TRP A 147 -3.80 7.54 9.21
N LYS A 148 -3.62 8.38 10.24
CA LYS A 148 -2.49 8.29 11.18
C LYS A 148 -2.41 6.92 11.85
N HIS A 149 -3.54 6.41 12.34
CA HIS A 149 -3.59 5.11 13.01
C HIS A 149 -3.43 3.94 12.02
N ARG A 150 -3.93 4.08 10.79
CA ARG A 150 -3.69 3.09 9.73
C ARG A 150 -2.21 2.94 9.42
N GLN A 151 -1.44 4.03 9.44
CA GLN A 151 0.01 3.96 9.24
C GLN A 151 0.75 3.19 10.35
N LEU A 152 0.23 3.18 11.58
CA LEU A 152 0.83 2.45 12.71
C LEU A 152 0.68 0.93 12.57
N VAL A 153 -0.40 0.47 11.93
CA VAL A 153 -0.73 -0.97 11.80
C VAL A 153 -0.51 -1.52 10.40
N ALA A 154 -0.14 -0.67 9.44
CA ALA A 154 0.04 -1.08 8.06
C ALA A 154 1.20 -2.07 7.90
N PRO A 155 0.95 -3.26 7.32
CA PRO A 155 1.99 -4.25 7.10
C PRO A 155 3.01 -3.73 6.09
N THR A 156 4.22 -4.27 6.19
CA THR A 156 5.28 -4.04 5.21
C THR A 156 5.43 -5.31 4.38
N ARG A 157 4.99 -5.28 3.12
CA ARG A 157 5.16 -6.40 2.20
C ARG A 157 6.58 -6.40 1.63
N LEU A 158 7.21 -7.56 1.64
CA LEU A 158 8.47 -7.83 0.95
C LEU A 158 8.16 -8.87 -0.13
N GLY A 159 8.39 -8.53 -1.40
CA GLY A 159 7.99 -9.36 -2.54
C GLY A 159 8.70 -8.97 -3.84
N THR A 160 8.29 -9.56 -4.97
CA THR A 160 8.98 -9.51 -6.27
C THR A 160 9.19 -8.12 -6.87
N VAL A 161 8.51 -7.09 -6.37
CA VAL A 161 8.85 -5.68 -6.66
C VAL A 161 9.80 -5.13 -5.58
N ALA A 162 10.84 -5.91 -5.25
CA ALA A 162 11.79 -5.64 -4.16
C ALA A 162 12.58 -4.34 -4.36
N SER A 163 12.75 -3.91 -5.62
CA SER A 163 13.49 -2.71 -6.00
C SER A 163 12.92 -1.42 -5.40
N HIS A 164 11.62 -1.36 -5.06
CA HIS A 164 11.05 -0.19 -4.38
C HIS A 164 11.14 -0.26 -2.84
N HIS A 165 11.37 -1.44 -2.26
CA HIS A 165 11.42 -1.64 -0.81
C HIS A 165 12.83 -1.44 -0.24
N MET A 166 13.86 -1.72 -1.05
CA MET A 166 15.28 -1.45 -0.79
C MET A 166 15.75 -0.09 -1.34
N ALA A 167 14.82 0.72 -1.87
CA ALA A 167 15.10 2.09 -2.26
C ALA A 167 14.85 3.06 -1.09
N LEU A 168 15.49 4.23 -1.07
CA LEU A 168 15.35 5.28 -0.05
C LEU A 168 14.16 6.20 -0.34
N GLY A 169 12.99 5.59 -0.56
CA GLY A 169 11.74 6.30 -0.87
C GLY A 169 10.91 6.60 0.38
N PRO A 170 10.08 7.66 0.39
CA PRO A 170 9.24 8.01 1.54
C PRO A 170 8.20 6.93 1.92
N ARG A 171 8.00 5.93 1.06
CA ARG A 171 7.09 4.79 1.26
C ARG A 171 7.82 3.43 1.39
N SER A 172 9.14 3.41 1.33
CA SER A 172 9.94 2.19 1.43
C SER A 172 10.24 1.82 2.90
N VAL A 173 10.81 0.64 3.11
CA VAL A 173 11.23 0.18 4.46
C VAL A 173 12.35 1.08 4.99
N LEU A 174 13.34 1.35 4.14
CA LEU A 174 14.48 2.22 4.49
C LEU A 174 14.04 3.66 4.78
N GLY A 175 13.08 4.21 4.03
CA GLY A 175 12.56 5.55 4.28
C GLY A 175 11.71 5.68 5.54
N LYS A 176 11.12 4.58 6.03
CA LYS A 176 10.47 4.53 7.36
C LYS A 176 11.49 4.47 8.50
N LEU A 177 12.64 3.83 8.26
CA LEU A 177 13.73 3.70 9.23
C LEU A 177 14.64 4.94 9.29
N SER A 178 14.71 5.72 8.20
CA SER A 178 15.53 6.93 8.12
C SER A 178 14.87 8.13 8.80
N SER A 179 15.58 8.73 9.76
CA SER A 179 15.18 9.96 10.44
C SER A 179 15.35 11.21 9.56
N ASP A 180 16.15 11.13 8.49
CA ASP A 180 16.69 12.30 7.80
C ASP A 180 16.28 12.34 6.31
N LYS A 181 14.99 12.62 6.09
CA LYS A 181 14.34 12.58 4.76
C LYS A 181 14.75 13.72 3.82
N THR A 182 15.32 14.79 4.36
CA THR A 182 15.59 16.05 3.63
C THR A 182 16.85 15.97 2.77
N GLN A 183 17.90 15.31 3.25
CA GLN A 183 19.19 15.25 2.53
C GLN A 183 19.11 14.47 1.21
N ALA A 184 18.37 13.36 1.19
CA ALA A 184 18.17 12.54 0.00
C ALA A 184 17.46 13.31 -1.14
N SER A 185 16.47 14.13 -0.81
CA SER A 185 15.72 14.92 -1.80
C SER A 185 16.59 15.99 -2.47
N ALA A 186 17.49 16.63 -1.71
CA ALA A 186 18.41 17.64 -2.22
C ALA A 186 19.44 17.02 -3.18
N ALA A 187 20.00 15.85 -2.82
CA ALA A 187 20.96 15.13 -3.66
C ALA A 187 20.34 14.70 -5.01
N LEU A 188 19.11 14.15 -5.00
CA LEU A 188 18.40 13.77 -6.22
C LEU A 188 18.06 14.98 -7.11
N ALA A 189 17.69 16.11 -6.50
CA ALA A 189 17.45 17.34 -7.24
C ALA A 189 18.74 17.88 -7.89
N ALA A 190 19.88 17.78 -7.20
CA ALA A 190 21.18 18.14 -7.76
C ALA A 190 21.58 17.23 -8.94
N ALA A 191 21.44 15.91 -8.79
CA ALA A 191 21.70 14.95 -9.85
C ALA A 191 20.81 15.18 -11.09
N SER A 192 19.51 15.47 -10.88
CA SER A 192 18.58 15.82 -11.97
C SER A 192 19.01 17.09 -12.71
N ARG A 193 19.52 18.11 -11.99
CA ARG A 193 20.05 19.34 -12.61
C ARG A 193 21.32 19.05 -13.41
N GLN A 194 22.24 18.25 -12.86
CA GLN A 194 23.49 17.90 -13.52
C GLN A 194 23.24 17.08 -14.79
N ALA A 195 22.32 16.12 -14.76
CA ALA A 195 21.93 15.35 -15.95
C ALA A 195 21.37 16.26 -17.07
N ARG A 196 20.53 17.25 -16.71
CA ARG A 196 20.03 18.25 -17.68
C ARG A 196 21.14 19.12 -18.26
N GLN A 197 22.09 19.55 -17.44
CA GLN A 197 23.24 20.34 -17.90
C GLN A 197 24.13 19.53 -18.84
N ALA A 198 24.49 18.31 -18.45
CA ALA A 198 25.31 17.43 -19.28
C ALA A 198 24.66 17.13 -20.64
N PHE A 199 23.34 16.87 -20.67
CA PHE A 199 22.62 16.67 -21.93
C PHE A 199 22.54 17.96 -22.78
N ALA A 200 22.40 19.13 -22.15
CA ALA A 200 22.41 20.39 -22.88
C ALA A 200 23.79 20.69 -23.51
N GLU A 201 24.87 20.23 -22.89
CA GLU A 201 26.25 20.39 -23.38
C GLU A 201 26.63 19.36 -24.44
N GLN A 202 26.27 18.08 -24.25
CA GLN A 202 26.61 17.00 -25.19
C GLN A 202 25.61 16.87 -26.34
N GLY A 203 24.34 17.24 -26.13
CA GLY A 203 23.27 16.99 -27.08
C GLY A 203 22.94 15.51 -27.25
N CYS A 204 22.27 15.18 -28.36
CA CYS A 204 21.94 13.81 -28.74
C CYS A 204 22.18 13.65 -30.24
N ASP A 205 22.93 12.62 -30.65
CA ASP A 205 23.16 12.36 -32.06
C ASP A 205 21.89 11.84 -32.74
N GLY A 206 21.63 12.29 -33.98
CA GLY A 206 20.54 11.78 -34.81
C GLY A 206 19.20 12.51 -34.68
N VAL A 207 19.15 13.65 -33.97
CA VAL A 207 17.93 14.50 -33.89
C VAL A 207 17.97 15.72 -34.81
N ASP A 208 19.08 15.99 -35.49
CA ASP A 208 19.30 17.21 -36.27
C ASP A 208 18.27 17.40 -37.40
N GLU A 209 17.94 16.32 -38.13
CA GLU A 209 16.97 16.36 -39.22
C GLU A 209 15.55 16.70 -38.71
N VAL A 210 15.20 16.19 -37.52
CA VAL A 210 13.91 16.48 -36.86
C VAL A 210 13.87 17.93 -36.38
N LEU A 211 14.97 18.44 -35.81
CA LEU A 211 15.08 19.83 -35.39
C LEU A 211 14.99 20.80 -36.58
N ALA A 212 15.67 20.48 -37.69
CA ALA A 212 15.64 21.27 -38.92
C ALA A 212 14.24 21.30 -39.57
N THR A 213 13.57 20.15 -39.63
CA THR A 213 12.20 20.06 -40.16
C THR A 213 11.23 20.85 -39.29
N SER A 214 11.32 20.71 -37.96
CA SER A 214 10.48 21.42 -37.00
C SER A 214 10.66 22.94 -37.10
N ARG A 215 11.90 23.41 -37.28
CA ARG A 215 12.21 24.83 -37.49
C ARG A 215 11.58 25.37 -38.77
N THR A 216 11.70 24.63 -39.87
CA THR A 216 11.12 25.00 -41.17
C THR A 216 9.60 25.15 -41.06
N ILE A 217 8.93 24.19 -40.42
CA ILE A 217 7.48 24.22 -40.21
C ILE A 217 7.08 25.41 -39.34
N ALA A 218 7.77 25.65 -38.21
CA ALA A 218 7.46 26.76 -37.31
C ALA A 218 7.56 28.13 -38.01
N ASN A 219 8.64 28.35 -38.78
CA ASN A 219 8.83 29.58 -39.55
C ASN A 219 7.77 29.75 -40.64
N ASN A 220 7.39 28.67 -41.34
CA ASN A 220 6.31 28.71 -42.34
C ASN A 220 4.94 29.03 -41.72
N MET A 221 4.73 28.70 -40.45
CA MET A 221 3.53 29.06 -39.69
C MET A 221 3.61 30.47 -39.05
N GLY A 222 4.66 31.24 -39.35
CA GLY A 222 4.83 32.61 -38.84
C GLY A 222 5.31 32.68 -37.40
N ILE A 223 5.82 31.59 -36.83
CA ILE A 223 6.42 31.57 -35.50
C ILE A 223 7.93 31.71 -35.67
N PRO A 224 8.54 32.86 -35.30
CA PRO A 224 9.97 33.06 -35.49
C PRO A 224 10.75 32.22 -34.48
N VAL A 225 11.48 31.21 -34.98
CA VAL A 225 12.34 30.37 -34.13
C VAL A 225 13.78 30.40 -34.63
N GLU A 226 14.66 31.04 -33.86
CA GLU A 226 16.08 31.24 -34.20
C GLU A 226 16.93 29.99 -33.97
N GLN A 227 16.71 29.24 -32.88
CA GLN A 227 17.38 27.97 -32.61
C GLN A 227 16.40 26.98 -31.98
N VAL A 228 16.46 25.72 -32.43
CA VAL A 228 15.69 24.61 -31.86
C VAL A 228 16.71 23.61 -31.33
N ASN A 229 16.71 23.40 -30.02
CA ASN A 229 17.65 22.50 -29.34
C ASN A 229 16.87 21.33 -28.73
N ALA A 230 17.42 20.13 -28.83
CA ALA A 230 16.92 18.99 -28.07
C ALA A 230 17.42 19.10 -26.62
N LEU A 231 16.49 19.16 -25.66
CA LEU A 231 16.79 19.24 -24.23
C LEU A 231 15.99 18.17 -23.48
N LEU A 232 16.49 17.72 -22.33
CA LEU A 232 15.76 16.83 -21.45
C LEU A 232 14.56 17.55 -20.83
N ASP A 233 13.37 16.97 -21.01
CA ASP A 233 12.13 17.46 -20.40
C ASP A 233 12.21 17.34 -18.87
N VAL A 234 11.79 18.42 -18.18
CA VAL A 234 11.66 18.48 -16.72
C VAL A 234 10.72 17.41 -16.20
N LYS A 235 9.68 17.03 -16.97
CA LYS A 235 8.75 15.95 -16.59
C LYS A 235 9.28 14.57 -16.96
N GLY A 236 10.09 14.47 -18.01
CA GLY A 236 10.69 13.21 -18.49
C GLY A 236 11.80 12.68 -17.58
N VAL A 237 12.57 13.55 -16.93
CA VAL A 237 13.69 13.17 -16.04
C VAL A 237 13.43 13.65 -14.61
N THR A 238 12.61 12.87 -13.89
CA THR A 238 12.38 13.07 -12.45
C THR A 238 12.97 11.90 -11.66
N PHE A 239 14.02 12.18 -10.89
CA PHE A 239 14.49 11.25 -9.87
C PHE A 239 13.59 11.39 -8.64
N SER A 240 12.81 10.37 -8.33
CA SER A 240 12.01 10.31 -7.10
C SER A 240 12.78 9.60 -5.99
N GLY A 241 12.30 9.66 -4.74
CA GLY A 241 12.95 8.96 -3.62
C GLY A 241 13.16 7.45 -3.84
N GLY A 242 12.43 6.83 -4.78
CA GLY A 242 12.68 5.44 -5.18
C GLY A 242 13.95 5.22 -6.02
N ALA A 243 14.69 6.28 -6.40
CA ALA A 243 15.87 6.21 -7.26
C ALA A 243 17.18 5.95 -6.50
N ILE A 244 17.19 6.05 -5.17
CA ILE A 244 18.35 5.70 -4.34
C ILE A 244 18.13 4.26 -3.90
N ALA A 245 18.97 3.32 -4.31
CA ALA A 245 18.98 1.95 -3.78
C ALA A 245 20.28 1.69 -3.02
N LEU A 246 20.25 0.75 -2.08
CA LEU A 246 21.47 0.22 -1.49
C LEU A 246 22.11 -0.75 -2.48
N HIS A 247 23.37 -0.50 -2.82
CA HIS A 247 24.20 -1.38 -3.63
C HIS A 247 25.35 -1.90 -2.75
N ASP A 248 25.70 -3.17 -2.90
CA ASP A 248 26.96 -3.72 -2.38
C ASP A 248 28.07 -3.44 -3.41
N GLU A 249 29.34 -3.59 -3.04
CA GLU A 249 30.48 -3.24 -3.91
C GLU A 249 30.73 -4.19 -5.11
N ASP A 250 29.82 -5.12 -5.41
CA ASP A 250 29.90 -6.05 -6.56
C ASP A 250 28.80 -5.85 -7.62
#